data_AF-A0A497PZP5-F1
#
_entry.id   AF-A0A497PZP5-F1
#
_cell.length_a   1.000
_cell.length_b   1.000
_cell.length_c   1.000
_cell.angle_alpha   90.00
_cell.angle_beta   90.00
_cell.angle_gamma   90.00
#
_symmetry.space_group_name_H-M   'P 1'
#
loop_
_entity.id
_entity.type
_entity.pdbx_description
1 polymer ?
#
loop_
_entity_poly.entity_id
_entity_poly.type
_entity_poly.pdbx_seq_one_letter_code
_entity_poly.pdbx_strand_id
1 'polypeptide(L)'
;MWQAHTQHPNRDSVAVLATNQMGDPVTKREVELVIVSPDGSRFIVTRLTDLQGIALFELEGVAKGEWTITVSCTQQPGRPTDSSTTMKRTFIATV
;
A
#
# COMPACT_ATOMS: atom_id res chain seq x y z
N MET A 1 -34.18 -2.90 -19.16
CA MET A 1 -32.79 -2.83 -19.62
C MET A 1 -32.11 -1.82 -18.70
N TRP A 2 -31.33 -2.29 -17.73
CA TRP A 2 -30.68 -1.42 -16.76
C TRP A 2 -29.18 -1.66 -16.86
N GLN A 3 -28.46 -0.65 -17.35
CA GLN A 3 -27.01 -0.54 -17.30
C GLN A 3 -26.67 0.67 -16.42
N ALA A 4 -25.79 0.45 -15.45
CA ALA A 4 -24.96 1.44 -14.76
C ALA A 4 -24.06 0.65 -13.80
N HIS A 5 -22.79 0.94 -13.59
CA HIS A 5 -21.86 1.88 -14.20
C HIS A 5 -20.49 1.31 -13.79
N THR A 6 -19.54 1.27 -14.73
CA THR A 6 -18.16 0.76 -14.62
C THR A 6 -17.67 0.39 -13.21
N GLN A 7 -17.54 -0.92 -12.93
CA GLN A 7 -16.52 -1.38 -11.98
C GLN A 7 -15.21 -0.77 -12.47
N HIS A 8 -14.65 0.21 -11.76
CA HIS A 8 -13.34 0.76 -12.11
C HIS A 8 -12.35 -0.42 -12.10
N PRO A 9 -11.84 -0.89 -13.26
CA PRO A 9 -11.00 -2.09 -13.32
C PRO A 9 -9.57 -1.84 -12.81
N ASN A 10 -9.38 -0.76 -12.05
CA ASN A 10 -8.08 -0.15 -11.79
C ASN A 10 -7.94 0.44 -10.37
N ARG A 11 -8.78 -0.01 -9.43
CA ARG A 11 -8.64 0.29 -7.99
C ARG A 11 -8.13 -0.95 -7.28
N ASP A 12 -6.82 -1.05 -7.19
CA ASP A 12 -6.19 -2.01 -6.30
C ASP A 12 -5.90 -1.34 -4.96
N SER A 13 -5.79 -2.14 -3.90
CA SER A 13 -5.45 -1.62 -2.59
C SER A 13 -4.35 -2.44 -1.94
N VAL A 14 -3.48 -1.76 -1.21
CA VAL A 14 -2.50 -2.38 -0.32
C VAL A 14 -2.90 -2.03 1.10
N ALA A 15 -3.17 -3.05 1.90
CA ALA A 15 -3.35 -2.90 3.34
C ALA A 15 -2.07 -3.35 4.05
N VAL A 16 -1.55 -2.48 4.90
CA VAL A 16 -0.41 -2.79 5.77
C VAL A 16 -0.91 -2.90 7.19
N LEU A 17 -0.72 -4.05 7.82
CA LEU A 17 -0.98 -4.26 9.24
C LEU A 17 0.33 -4.07 10.01
N ALA A 18 0.37 -3.10 10.92
CA ALA A 18 1.50 -2.89 11.83
C ALA A 18 1.17 -3.48 13.22
N THR A 19 1.98 -4.44 13.66
CA THR A 19 1.88 -5.04 14.99
C THR A 19 3.16 -4.83 15.80
N ASN A 20 3.05 -4.85 17.13
CA ASN A 20 4.19 -4.95 18.02
C ASN A 20 4.74 -6.40 18.02
N GLN A 21 5.76 -6.68 18.86
CA GLN A 21 6.34 -8.02 18.99
C GLN A 21 5.38 -9.07 19.59
N MET A 22 4.32 -8.62 20.26
CA MET A 22 3.27 -9.49 20.84
C MET A 22 2.12 -9.75 19.86
N GLY A 23 2.12 -9.11 18.69
CA GLY A 23 1.06 -9.22 17.70
C GLY A 23 -0.08 -8.21 17.87
N ASP A 24 -0.01 -7.30 18.84
CA ASP A 24 -1.03 -6.27 19.04
C ASP A 24 -0.91 -5.16 18.00
N PRO A 25 -2.05 -4.60 17.52
CA PRO A 25 -2.03 -3.52 16.53
C PRO A 25 -1.41 -2.23 17.07
N VAL A 26 -0.60 -1.57 16.25
CA VAL A 26 0.02 -0.28 16.58
C VAL A 26 -0.68 0.86 15.84
N THR A 27 -1.28 1.77 16.59
CA THR A 27 -2.10 2.88 16.06
C THR A 27 -1.28 4.16 15.82
N LYS A 28 -1.78 5.06 14.96
CA LYS A 28 -1.18 6.37 14.63
C LYS A 28 0.28 6.28 14.19
N ARG A 29 0.60 5.16 13.56
CA ARG A 29 1.94 4.83 13.13
C ARG A 29 2.16 5.25 11.69
N GLU A 30 3.25 5.93 11.42
CA GLU A 30 3.57 6.34 10.06
C GLU A 30 4.11 5.17 9.25
N VAL A 31 3.41 4.89 8.15
CA VAL A 31 3.74 3.88 7.16
C VAL A 31 3.95 4.59 5.84
N GLU A 32 5.14 4.41 5.27
CA GLU A 32 5.50 4.86 3.94
C GLU A 32 5.43 3.67 2.99
N LEU A 33 4.79 3.90 1.85
CA LEU A 33 4.69 2.97 0.75
C LEU A 33 5.44 3.55 -0.45
N VAL A 34 6.53 2.91 -0.84
CA VAL A 34 7.26 3.20 -2.07
C VAL A 34 6.84 2.18 -3.12
N ILE A 35 6.27 2.67 -4.21
CA ILE A 35 5.73 1.85 -5.28
C ILE A 35 6.52 2.15 -6.54
N VAL A 36 7.04 1.12 -7.20
CA VAL A 36 7.70 1.21 -8.49
C VAL A 36 6.87 0.45 -9.51
N SER A 37 6.37 1.17 -10.51
CA SER A 37 5.59 0.62 -11.61
C SER A 37 6.47 -0.05 -12.68
N PRO A 38 5.88 -0.83 -13.61
CA PRO A 38 6.63 -1.59 -14.61
C PRO A 38 7.43 -0.70 -15.58
N ASP A 39 6.98 0.53 -15.81
CA ASP A 39 7.66 1.55 -16.61
C ASP A 39 8.83 2.24 -15.86
N GLY A 40 9.03 1.91 -14.59
CA GLY A 40 10.04 2.50 -13.71
C GLY A 40 9.59 3.75 -12.97
N SER A 41 8.36 4.22 -13.16
CA SER A 41 7.82 5.36 -12.40
C SER A 41 7.74 5.02 -10.91
N ARG A 42 8.03 6.00 -10.05
CA ARG A 42 8.08 5.83 -8.60
C ARG A 42 7.05 6.72 -7.91
N PHE A 43 6.24 6.11 -7.05
CA PHE A 43 5.26 6.79 -6.21
C PHE A 43 5.63 6.57 -4.75
N ILE A 44 5.52 7.62 -3.94
CA ILE A 44 5.74 7.55 -2.50
C ILE A 44 4.50 8.09 -1.82
N VAL A 45 3.89 7.28 -0.97
CA VAL A 45 2.66 7.63 -0.25
C VAL A 45 2.85 7.31 1.22
N THR A 46 2.50 8.27 2.07
CA THR A 46 2.57 8.11 3.53
C THR A 46 1.16 8.11 4.11
N ARG A 47 0.90 7.19 5.03
CA ARG A 47 -0.36 7.09 5.79
C ARG A 47 -0.07 6.76 7.24
N LEU A 48 -1.02 7.14 8.10
CA LEU A 48 -1.03 6.70 9.49
C LEU A 48 -1.88 5.44 9.62
N THR A 49 -1.46 4.51 10.49
CA THR A 49 -2.32 3.38 10.87
C THR A 49 -3.52 3.85 11.69
N ASP A 50 -4.64 3.18 11.47
CA ASP A 50 -5.88 3.38 12.22
C ASP A 50 -5.85 2.69 13.61
N LEU A 51 -7.02 2.61 14.26
CA LEU A 51 -7.18 1.95 15.56
C LEU A 51 -6.98 0.43 15.51
N GLN A 52 -7.04 -0.18 14.31
CA GLN A 52 -6.77 -1.59 14.08
C GLN A 52 -5.32 -1.83 13.64
N GLY A 53 -4.49 -0.79 13.63
CA GLY A 53 -3.11 -0.89 13.16
C GLY A 53 -2.98 -1.00 11.65
N ILE A 54 -4.04 -0.67 10.90
CA ILE A 54 -4.07 -0.81 9.44
C ILE A 54 -3.80 0.54 8.78
N ALA A 55 -2.86 0.57 7.85
CA ALA A 55 -2.69 1.65 6.88
C ALA A 55 -3.15 1.16 5.51
N LEU A 56 -4.21 1.78 4.98
CA LEU A 56 -4.79 1.46 3.67
C LEU A 56 -4.30 2.44 2.61
N PHE A 57 -3.79 1.89 1.51
CA PHE A 57 -3.31 2.62 0.34
C PHE A 57 -4.13 2.21 -0.87
N GLU A 58 -4.85 3.18 -1.46
CA GLU A 58 -5.53 3.00 -2.73
C GLU A 58 -4.55 3.27 -3.87
N LEU A 59 -4.44 2.31 -4.78
CA LEU A 59 -3.67 2.42 -6.01
C LEU A 59 -4.64 2.68 -7.14
N GLU A 60 -4.56 3.88 -7.71
CA GLU A 60 -5.31 4.24 -8.90
C GLU A 60 -4.43 4.14 -10.14
N GLY A 61 -5.00 3.71 -11.26
CA GLY A 61 -4.28 3.70 -12.54
C GLY A 61 -3.27 2.55 -12.71
N VAL A 62 -3.49 1.42 -12.05
CA VAL A 62 -2.55 0.29 -12.04
C VAL A 62 -2.43 -0.36 -13.43
N ALA A 63 -1.33 -0.05 -14.13
CA ALA A 63 -1.00 -0.70 -15.39
C ALA A 63 -0.62 -2.18 -15.20
N LYS A 64 -0.86 -2.99 -16.24
CA LYS A 64 -0.41 -4.39 -16.28
C LYS A 64 1.12 -4.47 -16.15
N GLY A 65 1.61 -5.43 -15.37
CA GLY A 65 3.03 -5.74 -15.25
C GLY A 65 3.47 -6.07 -13.82
N GLU A 66 4.77 -6.25 -13.63
CA GLU A 66 5.37 -6.44 -12.31
C GLU A 66 5.58 -5.09 -11.62
N TRP A 67 4.97 -4.92 -10.45
CA TRP A 67 5.16 -3.77 -9.58
C TRP A 67 6.00 -4.19 -8.38
N THR A 68 6.92 -3.32 -7.97
CA THR A 68 7.68 -3.49 -6.71
C THR A 68 7.11 -2.56 -5.67
N ILE A 69 6.75 -3.11 -4.51
CA ILE A 69 6.14 -2.36 -3.41
C ILE A 69 7.03 -2.55 -2.18
N THR A 70 7.61 -1.46 -1.71
CA THR A 70 8.40 -1.41 -0.49
C THR A 70 7.59 -0.66 0.57
N VAL A 71 7.44 -1.28 1.73
CA VAL A 71 6.74 -0.74 2.89
C VAL A 71 7.77 -0.44 3.97
N SER A 72 7.76 0.78 4.49
CA SER A 72 8.57 1.22 5.64
C SER A 72 7.64 1.72 6.75
N CYS A 73 7.98 1.39 7.99
CA CYS A 73 7.23 1.83 9.18
C CYS A 73 8.19 2.54 10.15
N THR A 74 7.84 3.75 10.61
CA THR A 74 8.70 4.63 11.44
C THR A 74 8.15 4.80 12.85
N GLN A 75 9.03 4.99 13.85
CA GLN A 75 8.59 4.96 15.25
C GLN A 75 7.54 6.01 15.62
N GLN A 76 7.65 7.10 14.91
CA GLN A 76 6.90 8.33 15.08
C GLN A 76 7.09 9.10 13.77
N PRO A 77 6.13 9.95 13.38
CA PRO A 77 6.30 10.81 12.21
C PRO A 77 7.63 11.57 12.27
N GLY A 78 8.44 11.47 11.21
CA GLY A 78 9.75 12.12 11.13
C GLY A 78 10.90 11.44 11.90
N ARG A 79 10.72 10.24 12.43
CA ARG A 79 11.80 9.39 12.99
C ARG A 79 12.33 8.41 11.92
N PRO A 80 13.55 7.87 12.09
CA PRO A 80 14.08 6.83 11.20
C PRO A 80 13.19 5.57 11.18
N THR A 81 13.27 4.83 10.07
CA THR A 81 12.53 3.60 9.82
C THR A 81 12.93 2.50 10.81
N ASP A 82 11.97 1.91 11.50
CA ASP A 82 12.20 0.79 12.41
C ASP A 82 12.14 -0.56 11.72
N SER A 83 11.30 -0.65 10.69
CA SER A 83 11.05 -1.91 9.97
C SER A 83 10.70 -1.60 8.54
N SER A 84 11.22 -2.42 7.62
CA SER A 84 10.95 -2.32 6.19
C SER A 84 10.76 -3.71 5.61
N THR A 85 9.83 -3.85 4.68
CA THR A 85 9.59 -5.08 3.93
C THR A 85 9.33 -4.74 2.47
N THR A 86 9.76 -5.59 1.55
CA THR A 86 9.57 -5.40 0.11
C THR A 86 8.88 -6.62 -0.47
N MET A 87 7.87 -6.38 -1.29
CA MET A 87 7.17 -7.41 -2.05
C MET A 87 7.09 -7.03 -3.53
N LYS A 88 6.99 -8.04 -4.38
CA LYS A 88 6.68 -7.87 -5.80
C LYS A 88 5.26 -8.37 -6.04
N ARG A 89 4.47 -7.59 -6.77
CA ARG A 89 3.10 -7.95 -7.14
C ARG A 89 2.91 -7.75 -8.63
N THR A 90 2.52 -8.82 -9.31
CA THR A 90 2.18 -8.77 -10.74
C THR A 90 0.69 -8.50 -10.88
N PHE A 91 0.35 -7.35 -11.47
CA PHE A 91 -1.02 -7.04 -11.83
C PHE A 91 -1.28 -7.53 -13.26
N ILE A 92 -2.30 -8.39 -13.38
CA ILE A 92 -2.74 -8.93 -14.66
C ILE A 92 -4.01 -8.15 -15.04
N ALA A 93 -4.03 -7.57 -16.24
CA ALA A 93 -5.26 -7.02 -16.78
C ALA A 93 -6.28 -8.15 -16.91
N THR A 94 -7.41 -8.04 -16.21
CA THR A 94 -8.54 -8.95 -16.42
C THR A 94 -9.20 -8.52 -17.73
N VAL A 95 -9.16 -9.40 -18.72
CA VAL A 95 -9.84 -9.21 -20.02
C VAL A 95 -11.33 -9.49 -19.91
#